data_AF-A0A162UDB7-F1
#
_entry.id   AF-A0A162UDB7-F1
#
_cell.length_a   1.000
_cell.length_b   1.000
_cell.length_c   1.000
_cell.angle_alpha   90.00
_cell.angle_beta   90.00
_cell.angle_gamma   90.00
#
_symmetry.space_group_name_H-M   'P 1'
#
loop_
_entity.id
_entity.type
_entity.pdbx_description
1 polymer ?
#
loop_
_entity_poly.entity_id
_entity_poly.type
_entity_poly.pdbx_seq_one_letter_code
_entity_poly.pdbx_strand_id
1 'polypeptide(L)'
;MRVHCKKATTVICLATQLHTIATGNMTPMFRVDGDTIRPVYIYTVDISEFGVNKLRDRGSLEVTSIVTNVQDFLVNIANNLI
;
A
#
# COMPACT_ATOMS: atom_id res chain seq x y z
N MET A 1 1.58 8.29 12.82
CA MET A 1 1.25 7.45 11.66
C MET A 1 -0.18 7.64 11.15
N ARG A 2 -1.23 7.37 11.93
CA ARG A 2 -2.65 7.49 11.51
C ARG A 2 -3.04 8.81 10.84
N VAL A 3 -2.52 9.94 11.34
CA VAL A 3 -2.78 11.28 10.77
C VAL A 3 -2.27 11.39 9.32
N HIS A 4 -1.17 10.72 8.99
CA HIS A 4 -0.63 10.67 7.63
C HIS A 4 -1.44 9.71 6.75
N CYS A 5 -1.78 8.52 7.26
CA CYS A 5 -2.59 7.53 6.52
C CYS A 5 -3.96 8.09 6.08
N LYS A 6 -4.60 8.94 6.89
CA LYS A 6 -5.88 9.61 6.53
C LYS A 6 -5.76 10.62 5.38
N LYS A 7 -4.56 11.12 5.10
CA LYS A 7 -4.30 12.08 4.02
C LYS A 7 -3.73 11.42 2.77
N ALA A 8 -3.32 10.16 2.87
CA ALA A 8 -2.73 9.44 1.75
C ALA A 8 -3.79 9.12 0.68
N THR A 9 -3.41 9.29 -0.59
CA THR A 9 -4.18 8.82 -1.76
C THR A 9 -3.63 7.51 -2.30
N THR A 10 -2.37 7.22 -1.99
CA THR A 10 -1.66 6.00 -2.35
C THR A 10 -0.75 5.63 -1.18
N VAL A 11 -0.69 4.34 -0.84
CA VAL A 11 0.22 3.79 0.18
C VAL A 11 1.03 2.67 -0.46
N ILE A 12 2.36 2.78 -0.42
CA ILE A 12 3.27 1.73 -0.89
C ILE A 12 4.03 1.19 0.32
N CYS A 13 3.84 -0.08 0.62
CA CYS A 13 4.47 -0.80 1.72
C CYS A 13 5.66 -1.61 1.19
N LEU A 14 6.85 -1.42 1.76
CA LEU A 14 8.11 -1.95 1.26
C LEU A 14 8.77 -2.88 2.28
N ALA A 15 8.78 -4.19 2.03
CA ALA A 15 9.54 -5.22 2.76
C ALA A 15 9.42 -5.21 4.31
N THR A 16 8.27 -4.80 4.87
CA THR A 16 8.08 -4.73 6.33
C THR A 16 6.72 -5.25 6.78
N GLN A 17 6.60 -6.55 7.07
CA GLN A 17 5.30 -7.16 7.38
C GLN A 17 4.52 -6.49 8.54
N LEU A 18 5.19 -6.14 9.65
CA LEU A 18 4.53 -5.49 10.80
C LEU A 18 3.97 -4.11 10.44
N HIS A 19 4.79 -3.25 9.82
CA HIS A 19 4.38 -1.89 9.44
C HIS A 19 3.34 -1.90 8.33
N THR A 20 3.44 -2.85 7.40
CA THR A 20 2.46 -3.09 6.33
C THR A 20 1.09 -3.35 6.91
N ILE A 21 0.98 -4.26 7.89
CA ILE A 21 -0.28 -4.57 8.58
C ILE A 21 -0.77 -3.36 9.38
N ALA A 22 0.09 -2.77 10.23
CA ALA A 22 -0.29 -1.63 11.06
C ALA A 22 -0.78 -0.43 10.21
N THR A 23 -0.09 -0.13 9.11
CA THR A 23 -0.45 0.95 8.18
C THR A 23 -1.75 0.64 7.46
N GLY A 24 -1.90 -0.58 6.93
CA GLY A 24 -3.15 -1.06 6.36
C GLY A 24 -4.36 -0.91 7.29
N ASN A 25 -4.16 -1.15 8.58
CA ASN A 25 -5.21 -0.99 9.59
C ASN A 25 -5.60 0.47 9.85
N MET A 26 -4.67 1.40 9.63
CA MET A 26 -4.87 2.82 9.86
C MET A 26 -5.33 3.60 8.63
N THR A 27 -5.13 3.04 7.43
CA THR A 27 -5.46 3.66 6.13
C THR A 27 -6.94 3.44 5.80
N PRO A 28 -7.70 4.51 5.52
CA PRO A 28 -9.07 4.38 5.03
C PRO A 28 -9.07 3.89 3.57
N MET A 29 -10.10 3.12 3.17
CA MET A 29 -10.24 2.58 1.81
C MET A 29 -10.58 3.65 0.76
N PHE A 30 -11.16 4.76 1.21
CA PHE A 30 -11.47 5.91 0.37
C PHE A 30 -11.29 7.17 1.20
N ARG A 31 -11.07 8.27 0.52
CA ARG A 31 -11.03 9.61 1.10
C ARG A 31 -12.14 10.44 0.48
N VAL A 32 -12.75 11.28 1.32
CA VAL A 32 -13.65 12.34 0.89
C VAL A 32 -12.82 13.62 0.75
N ASP A 33 -12.81 14.19 -0.45
CA ASP A 33 -12.15 15.47 -0.76
C ASP A 33 -13.19 16.42 -1.36
N GLY A 34 -13.73 17.30 -0.51
CA GLY A 34 -14.92 18.08 -0.83
C GLY A 34 -16.11 17.16 -1.11
N ASP A 35 -16.75 17.35 -2.26
CA ASP A 35 -17.88 16.52 -2.72
C ASP A 35 -17.45 15.27 -3.50
N THR A 36 -16.14 14.99 -3.59
CA THR A 36 -15.63 13.83 -4.33
C THR A 36 -15.19 12.71 -3.40
N ILE A 37 -15.62 11.47 -3.70
CA ILE A 37 -15.12 10.25 -3.05
C ILE A 37 -14.03 9.69 -3.96
N ARG A 38 -12.83 9.53 -3.40
CA ARG A 38 -11.68 9.02 -4.12
C ARG A 38 -11.14 7.76 -3.45
N PRO A 39 -10.90 6.68 -4.21
CA PRO A 39 -10.26 5.47 -3.67
C PRO A 39 -8.85 5.73 -3.14
N VAL A 40 -8.38 4.85 -2.26
CA VAL A 40 -7.00 4.85 -1.76
C VAL A 40 -6.30 3.59 -2.22
N TYR A 41 -5.35 3.73 -3.13
CA TYR A 41 -4.60 2.60 -3.66
C TYR A 41 -3.54 2.12 -2.69
N ILE A 42 -3.57 0.84 -2.33
CA ILE A 42 -2.57 0.23 -1.45
C ILE A 42 -1.75 -0.79 -2.24
N TYR A 43 -0.44 -0.62 -2.22
CA TYR A 43 0.52 -1.54 -2.83
C TYR A 43 1.41 -2.17 -1.77
N THR A 44 1.64 -3.48 -1.87
CA THR A 44 2.62 -4.17 -1.02
C THR A 44 3.70 -4.80 -1.87
N VAL A 45 4.96 -4.50 -1.57
CA VAL A 45 6.13 -5.05 -2.25
C VAL A 45 6.95 -5.82 -1.23
N ASP A 46 7.02 -7.13 -1.41
CA ASP A 46 7.78 -8.02 -0.54
C ASP A 46 8.29 -9.21 -1.34
N ILE A 47 9.40 -9.80 -0.93
CA ILE A 47 9.92 -11.03 -1.54
C ILE A 47 9.09 -12.25 -1.14
N SER A 48 8.39 -12.15 0.00
CA SER A 48 7.55 -13.21 0.56
C SER A 48 6.07 -12.94 0.34
N GLU A 49 5.37 -13.94 -0.21
CA GLU A 49 3.92 -13.92 -0.38
C GLU A 49 3.17 -14.00 0.98
N PHE A 50 3.86 -14.36 2.06
CA PHE A 50 3.26 -14.53 3.38
C PHE A 50 2.80 -13.20 4.01
N GLY A 51 3.58 -12.13 3.85
CA GLY A 51 3.21 -10.79 4.32
C GLY A 51 2.08 -10.17 3.50
N VAL A 52 2.06 -10.50 2.22
CA VAL A 52 1.10 -10.04 1.20
C VAL A 52 -0.33 -10.54 1.48
N ASN A 53 -0.49 -11.80 1.87
CA ASN A 53 -1.81 -12.41 2.02
C ASN A 53 -2.61 -11.89 3.24
N LYS A 54 -1.94 -11.35 4.27
CA LYS A 54 -2.62 -10.83 5.47
C LYS A 54 -3.38 -9.53 5.28
N LEU A 55 -3.02 -8.75 4.26
CA LEU A 55 -3.77 -7.55 3.88
C LEU A 55 -4.96 -7.88 2.97
N ARG A 56 -4.85 -8.93 2.16
CA ARG A 56 -5.89 -9.36 1.22
C ARG A 56 -7.17 -9.81 1.92
N ASP A 57 -7.06 -10.28 3.16
CA ASP A 57 -8.19 -10.68 4.01
C ASP A 57 -9.09 -9.51 4.46
N ARG A 58 -8.75 -8.25 4.16
CA ARG A 58 -9.49 -7.04 4.58
C ARG A 58 -10.63 -6.59 3.65
N GLY A 59 -10.99 -7.39 2.66
CA GLY A 59 -12.07 -7.11 1.72
C GLY A 59 -11.54 -6.75 0.34
N SER A 60 -12.32 -7.14 -0.68
CA SER A 60 -11.94 -7.27 -2.09
C SER A 60 -11.65 -5.98 -2.86
N LEU A 61 -11.34 -4.86 -2.20
CA LEU A 61 -10.96 -3.62 -2.89
C LEU A 61 -9.58 -3.14 -2.44
N GLU A 62 -8.70 -2.96 -3.41
CA GLU A 62 -7.54 -2.03 -3.41
C GLU A 62 -6.23 -2.38 -2.71
N VAL A 63 -5.96 -3.64 -2.33
CA VAL A 63 -4.56 -4.06 -2.09
C VAL A 63 -4.02 -4.81 -3.30
N THR A 64 -3.05 -4.21 -3.99
CA THR A 64 -2.29 -4.85 -5.07
C THR A 64 -0.92 -5.28 -4.57
N SER A 65 -0.59 -6.55 -4.79
CA SER A 65 0.62 -7.12 -4.21
C SER A 65 1.61 -7.51 -5.28
N ILE A 66 2.87 -7.13 -5.08
CA ILE A 66 3.97 -7.32 -6.01
C ILE A 66 5.02 -8.16 -5.29
N VAL A 67 5.16 -9.42 -5.69
CA VAL A 67 6.14 -10.35 -5.11
C VAL A 67 7.46 -10.17 -5.86
N THR A 68 8.39 -9.41 -5.29
CA THR A 68 9.69 -9.11 -5.89
C THR A 68 10.70 -8.60 -4.87
N ASN A 69 11.96 -8.52 -5.25
CA ASN A 69 12.98 -7.83 -4.47
C ASN A 69 12.67 -6.33 -4.42
N VAL A 70 12.59 -5.78 -3.20
CA VAL A 70 12.21 -4.38 -2.98
C VAL A 70 13.23 -3.38 -3.52
N GLN A 71 14.51 -3.75 -3.55
CA GLN A 71 15.58 -2.92 -4.10
C GLN A 71 15.43 -2.82 -5.61
N ASP A 72 15.23 -3.95 -6.29
CA ASP A 72 15.02 -3.97 -7.74
C ASP A 72 13.75 -3.22 -8.13
N PHE A 73 12.68 -3.35 -7.34
CA PHE A 73 11.47 -2.56 -7.50
C PHE A 73 11.75 -1.05 -7.43
N LEU A 74 12.46 -0.59 -6.39
CA LEU A 74 12.77 0.82 -6.20
C LEU A 74 13.66 1.38 -7.31
N VAL A 75 14.70 0.64 -7.71
CA VAL A 75 15.61 1.05 -8.80
C VAL A 75 14.85 1.14 -10.13
N ASN A 76 14.00 0.17 -10.43
CA ASN A 76 13.19 0.20 -11.65
C ASN A 76 12.19 1.36 -11.64
N ILE A 77 11.56 1.67 -10.50
CA ILE A 77 10.71 2.85 -10.40
C ILE A 77 11.52 4.12 -10.62
N ALA A 78 12.65 4.27 -9.92
CA ALA A 78 13.48 5.48 -10.04
C ALA A 78 13.95 5.73 -11.47
N ASN A 79 14.27 4.68 -12.22
CA ASN A 79 14.71 4.78 -13.62
C ASN A 79 13.57 5.09 -14.62
N ASN A 80 12.31 4.83 -14.24
CA ASN A 80 11.15 4.97 -15.14
C ASN A 80 10.13 6.02 -14.66
N LEU A 81 10.41 6.71 -13.56
CA LEU A 81 9.60 7.83 -13.10
C LEU A 81 9.93 9.06 -13.95
N ILE A 82 8.92 9.63 -14.63
CA ILE A 82 9.03 10.81 -15.49
C ILE A 82 8.95 12.09 -14.64
#